data_AF-A0A7J5MYE8-F1
#
_entry.id   AF-A0A7J5MYE8-F1
#
_cell.length_a   1.000
_cell.length_b   1.000
_cell.length_c   1.000
_cell.angle_alpha   90.00
_cell.angle_beta   90.00
_cell.angle_gamma   90.00
#
_symmetry.space_group_name_H-M   'P 1'
#
loop_
_entity.id
_entity.type
_entity.pdbx_description
1 polymer ?
#
loop_
_entity_poly.entity_id
_entity_poly.type
_entity_poly.pdbx_seq_one_letter_code
_entity_poly.pdbx_strand_id
1 'polypeptide(L)'
;MVTSVVGAITGLVGGVAGCVALFQTHAGNKLAKDANDSAEEANGIAADSKGIAEHANDLAGKANEIAADANAISQRALAVTADQTVYKWRVEYDGETSTVFLVNDCGNIARDVHVFVRFEDQTIAQARVDKTMPFCKIALESEFFSKQIIKDQSEIDAINSGNGFFFADIGTCRVTVHVTYTTELGSRRNTEIEQCLTDGQRH
;
A
#
# COMPACT_ATOMS: atom_id res chain seq x y z
N MET A 1 -72.06 33.75 -78.12
CA MET A 1 -71.57 32.35 -78.07
C MET A 1 -70.06 32.23 -77.79
N VAL A 2 -69.27 33.32 -77.87
CA VAL A 2 -67.80 33.27 -77.70
C VAL A 2 -67.35 33.44 -76.23
N THR A 3 -68.09 34.20 -75.42
CA THR A 3 -67.76 34.45 -74.01
C THR A 3 -67.97 33.23 -73.10
N SER A 4 -68.95 32.38 -73.39
CA SER A 4 -69.23 31.15 -72.64
C SER A 4 -68.15 30.06 -72.83
N VAL A 5 -67.53 30.01 -74.01
CA VAL A 5 -66.50 29.02 -74.36
C VAL A 5 -65.16 29.39 -73.73
N VAL A 6 -64.81 30.68 -73.69
CA VAL A 6 -63.58 31.13 -73.04
C VAL A 6 -63.64 30.85 -71.54
N GLY A 7 -64.76 31.16 -70.86
CA GLY A 7 -64.95 30.85 -69.44
C GLY A 7 -64.88 29.35 -69.11
N ALA A 8 -65.39 28.49 -69.99
CA ALA A 8 -65.29 27.03 -69.83
C ALA A 8 -63.85 26.51 -69.96
N ILE A 9 -63.06 27.08 -70.89
CA ILE A 9 -61.65 26.71 -71.08
C ILE A 9 -60.79 27.23 -69.92
N THR A 10 -61.02 28.46 -69.43
CA THR A 10 -60.27 28.99 -68.28
C THR A 10 -60.61 28.25 -66.98
N GLY A 11 -61.86 27.82 -66.81
CA GLY A 11 -62.28 26.98 -65.67
C GLY A 11 -61.68 25.58 -65.69
N LEU A 12 -61.55 24.95 -66.87
CA LEU A 12 -60.88 23.66 -67.02
C LEU A 12 -59.38 23.74 -66.74
N VAL A 13 -58.70 24.78 -67.25
CA VAL A 13 -57.26 25.00 -66.99
C VAL A 13 -57.01 25.31 -65.51
N GLY A 14 -57.87 26.13 -64.88
CA GLY A 14 -57.81 26.41 -63.44
C GLY A 14 -58.10 25.18 -62.57
N GLY A 15 -59.04 24.33 -62.98
CA GLY A 15 -59.35 23.07 -62.29
C GLY A 15 -58.20 22.07 -62.37
N VAL A 16 -57.57 21.91 -63.54
CA VAL A 16 -56.39 21.04 -63.72
C VAL A 16 -55.19 21.56 -62.93
N ALA A 17 -54.93 22.87 -62.97
CA ALA A 17 -53.86 23.49 -62.18
C ALA A 17 -54.10 23.34 -60.66
N GLY A 18 -55.35 23.50 -60.20
CA GLY A 18 -55.75 23.26 -58.81
C GLY A 18 -55.55 21.80 -58.39
N CYS A 19 -55.90 20.84 -59.26
CA CYS A 19 -55.66 19.42 -59.00
C CYS A 19 -54.16 19.10 -58.92
N VAL A 20 -53.34 19.61 -59.84
CA VAL A 20 -51.88 19.43 -59.81
C VAL A 20 -51.27 20.06 -58.55
N ALA A 21 -51.74 21.24 -58.16
CA ALA A 21 -51.31 21.89 -56.92
C ALA A 21 -51.69 21.05 -55.68
N LEU A 22 -52.90 20.50 -55.60
CA LEU A 22 -53.31 19.64 -54.48
C LEU A 22 -52.49 18.35 -54.40
N PHE A 23 -52.22 17.70 -55.53
CA PHE A 23 -51.36 16.52 -55.55
C PHE A 23 -49.91 16.85 -55.17
N GLN A 24 -49.38 17.99 -55.62
CA GLN A 24 -48.03 18.44 -55.28
C GLN A 24 -47.91 18.83 -53.80
N THR A 25 -48.92 19.51 -53.23
CA THR A 25 -48.97 19.83 -51.80
C THR A 25 -49.13 18.57 -50.95
N HIS A 26 -49.94 17.60 -51.38
CA HIS A 26 -50.07 16.32 -50.67
C HIS A 26 -48.76 15.51 -50.67
N ALA A 27 -48.08 15.45 -51.82
CA ALA A 27 -46.77 14.82 -51.92
C ALA A 27 -45.71 15.54 -51.08
N GLY A 28 -45.72 16.88 -51.08
CA GLY A 28 -44.84 17.71 -50.25
C GLY A 28 -45.08 17.53 -48.75
N ASN A 29 -46.34 17.47 -48.32
CA ASN A 29 -46.69 17.22 -46.92
C ASN A 29 -46.29 15.83 -46.46
N LYS A 30 -46.40 14.82 -47.32
CA LYS A 30 -45.93 13.46 -47.01
C LYS A 30 -44.40 13.44 -46.85
N LEU A 31 -43.67 14.07 -47.78
CA LEU A 31 -42.21 14.17 -47.72
C LEU A 31 -41.74 14.93 -46.48
N ALA A 32 -42.43 16.01 -46.11
CA ALA A 32 -42.14 16.78 -44.89
C ALA A 32 -42.37 15.96 -43.62
N LYS A 33 -43.42 15.12 -43.60
CA LYS A 33 -43.68 14.21 -42.48
C LYS A 33 -42.61 13.13 -42.37
N ASP A 34 -42.28 12.47 -43.48
CA ASP A 34 -41.23 11.44 -43.51
C ASP A 34 -39.86 12.04 -43.09
N ALA A 35 -39.57 13.27 -43.50
CA ALA A 35 -38.36 14.00 -43.09
C ALA A 35 -38.37 14.37 -41.60
N ASN A 36 -39.53 14.75 -41.05
CA ASN A 36 -39.67 15.07 -39.63
C ASN A 36 -39.51 13.81 -38.76
N ASP A 37 -40.13 12.70 -39.17
CA ASP A 37 -40.01 11.41 -38.48
C ASP A 37 -38.55 10.92 -38.49
N SER A 38 -37.85 11.07 -39.63
CA SER A 38 -36.41 10.76 -39.74
C SER A 38 -35.54 11.67 -38.86
N ALA A 39 -35.87 12.95 -38.74
CA ALA A 39 -35.14 13.88 -37.89
C ALA A 39 -35.36 13.59 -36.39
N GLU A 40 -36.56 13.14 -36.02
CA GLU A 40 -36.87 12.70 -34.66
C GLU A 40 -36.10 11.44 -34.29
N GLU A 41 -36.04 10.45 -35.19
CA GLU A 41 -35.22 9.24 -35.01
C GLU A 41 -33.72 9.59 -34.88
N ALA A 42 -33.21 10.47 -35.75
CA ALA A 42 -31.82 10.93 -35.69
C ALA A 42 -31.51 11.66 -34.36
N ASN A 43 -32.45 12.47 -33.85
CA ASN A 43 -32.30 13.13 -32.55
C ASN A 43 -32.29 12.12 -31.39
N GLY A 44 -33.11 11.06 -31.47
CA GLY A 44 -33.10 9.96 -30.50
C GLY A 44 -31.75 9.25 -30.47
N ILE A 45 -31.22 8.87 -31.63
CA ILE A 45 -29.90 8.24 -31.75
C ILE A 45 -28.78 9.16 -31.23
N ALA A 46 -28.86 10.46 -31.50
CA ALA A 46 -27.89 11.44 -31.00
C ALA A 46 -27.92 11.56 -29.47
N ALA A 47 -29.11 11.53 -28.86
CA ALA A 47 -29.27 11.55 -27.42
C ALA A 47 -28.69 10.28 -26.76
N ASP A 48 -28.98 9.11 -27.32
CA ASP A 48 -28.42 7.83 -26.85
C ASP A 48 -26.89 7.81 -26.98
N SER A 49 -26.38 8.29 -28.12
CA SER A 49 -24.93 8.39 -28.37
C SER A 49 -24.24 9.32 -27.37
N LYS A 50 -24.89 10.43 -27.00
CA LYS A 50 -24.39 11.33 -25.95
C LYS A 50 -24.34 10.62 -24.59
N GLY A 51 -25.39 9.88 -24.22
CA GLY A 51 -25.42 9.11 -22.98
C GLY A 51 -24.32 8.04 -22.92
N ILE A 52 -24.07 7.34 -24.03
CA ILE A 52 -22.97 6.38 -24.15
C ILE A 52 -21.61 7.08 -23.99
N ALA A 53 -21.42 8.25 -24.61
CA ALA A 53 -20.18 9.01 -24.51
C ALA A 53 -19.93 9.52 -23.07
N GLU A 54 -20.97 9.97 -22.37
CA GLU A 54 -20.88 10.38 -20.96
C GLU A 54 -20.48 9.20 -20.07
N HIS A 55 -21.09 8.03 -20.27
CA HIS A 55 -20.71 6.81 -19.53
C HIS A 55 -19.28 6.36 -19.85
N ALA A 56 -18.84 6.46 -21.10
CA ALA A 56 -17.47 6.15 -21.50
C ALA A 56 -16.45 7.09 -20.83
N ASN A 57 -16.78 8.38 -20.72
CA ASN A 57 -15.94 9.37 -20.02
C ASN A 57 -15.86 9.09 -18.51
N ASP A 58 -16.97 8.72 -17.86
CA ASP A 58 -16.98 8.32 -16.45
C ASP A 58 -16.09 7.08 -16.21
N LEU A 59 -16.23 6.07 -17.08
CA LEU A 59 -15.39 4.88 -17.01
C LEU A 59 -13.91 5.19 -17.25
N ALA A 60 -13.59 6.07 -18.20
CA ALA A 60 -12.22 6.54 -18.42
C ALA A 60 -11.67 7.30 -17.20
N GLY A 61 -12.50 8.09 -16.53
CA GLY A 61 -12.15 8.76 -15.27
C GLY A 61 -11.76 7.76 -14.18
N LYS A 62 -12.61 6.76 -13.95
CA LYS A 62 -12.34 5.67 -12.99
C LYS A 62 -11.08 4.87 -13.36
N ALA A 63 -10.89 4.58 -14.65
CA ALA A 63 -9.69 3.89 -15.12
C ALA A 63 -8.42 4.70 -14.86
N ASN A 64 -8.46 6.03 -15.03
CA ASN A 64 -7.34 6.91 -14.71
C ASN A 64 -7.04 6.96 -13.21
N GLU A 65 -8.07 6.96 -12.36
CA GLU A 65 -7.91 6.90 -10.90
C GLU A 65 -7.24 5.59 -10.48
N ILE A 66 -7.72 4.45 -10.98
CA ILE A 66 -7.11 3.14 -10.74
C ILE A 66 -5.65 3.11 -11.23
N ALA A 67 -5.37 3.69 -12.40
CA ALA A 67 -4.01 3.76 -12.93
C ALA A 67 -3.09 4.63 -12.05
N ALA A 68 -3.61 5.72 -11.49
CA ALA A 68 -2.87 6.56 -10.55
C ALA A 68 -2.56 5.81 -9.25
N ASP A 69 -3.53 5.09 -8.69
CA ASP A 69 -3.35 4.25 -7.50
C ASP A 69 -2.34 3.12 -7.75
N ALA A 70 -2.46 2.44 -8.90
CA ALA A 70 -1.53 1.40 -9.30
C ALA A 70 -0.10 1.95 -9.41
N ASN A 71 0.07 3.14 -10.02
CA ASN A 71 1.37 3.80 -10.10
C ASN A 71 1.93 4.15 -8.72
N ALA A 72 1.11 4.66 -7.81
CA ALA A 72 1.53 4.96 -6.44
C ALA A 72 1.97 3.68 -5.69
N ILE A 73 1.24 2.58 -5.84
CA ILE A 73 1.60 1.27 -5.28
C ILE A 73 2.92 0.79 -5.89
N SER A 74 3.09 0.86 -7.21
CA SER A 74 4.32 0.47 -7.89
C SER A 74 5.52 1.29 -7.42
N GLN A 75 5.38 2.60 -7.26
CA GLN A 75 6.45 3.45 -6.73
C GLN A 75 6.82 3.07 -5.29
N ARG A 76 5.83 2.79 -4.43
CA ARG A 76 6.09 2.30 -3.06
C ARG A 76 6.78 0.94 -3.05
N ALA A 77 6.35 0.01 -3.90
CA ALA A 77 6.97 -1.30 -4.02
C ALA A 77 8.42 -1.18 -4.50
N LEU A 78 8.68 -0.31 -5.47
CA LEU A 78 10.04 -0.02 -5.92
C LEU A 78 10.92 0.57 -4.81
N ALA A 79 10.38 1.49 -4.00
CA ALA A 79 11.11 2.05 -2.86
C ALA A 79 11.47 0.98 -1.82
N VAL A 80 10.56 0.03 -1.54
CA VAL A 80 10.82 -1.14 -0.68
C VAL A 80 11.92 -2.03 -1.27
N THR A 81 11.83 -2.38 -2.56
CA THR A 81 12.84 -3.22 -3.23
C THR A 81 14.20 -2.55 -3.32
N ALA A 82 14.24 -1.23 -3.51
CA ALA A 82 15.47 -0.44 -3.58
C ALA A 82 16.04 -0.09 -2.19
N ASP A 83 15.37 -0.43 -1.09
CA ASP A 83 15.81 -0.11 0.25
C ASP A 83 17.08 -0.87 0.63
N GLN A 84 18.22 -0.18 0.54
CA GLN A 84 19.54 -0.64 0.96
C GLN A 84 19.93 -0.13 2.36
N THR A 85 18.98 0.41 3.13
CA THR A 85 19.26 0.98 4.44
C THR A 85 19.72 -0.11 5.41
N VAL A 86 20.92 0.06 5.97
CA VAL A 86 21.46 -0.85 6.97
C VAL A 86 20.99 -0.39 8.35
N TYR A 87 20.23 -1.24 9.03
CA TYR A 87 19.88 -1.06 10.43
C TYR A 87 20.91 -1.80 11.28
N LYS A 88 21.63 -1.04 12.09
CA LYS A 88 22.54 -1.58 13.07
C LYS A 88 21.84 -1.62 14.42
N TRP A 89 21.90 -2.78 15.07
CA TRP A 89 21.37 -3.01 16.39
C TRP A 89 22.53 -3.30 17.33
N ARG A 90 22.48 -2.76 18.54
CA ARG A 90 23.48 -3.00 19.58
C ARG A 90 22.79 -3.60 20.80
N VAL A 91 23.43 -4.57 21.43
CA VAL A 91 22.96 -5.16 22.68
C VAL A 91 23.83 -4.62 23.81
N GLU A 92 23.20 -4.17 24.88
CA GLU A 92 23.83 -3.71 26.11
C GLU A 92 23.23 -4.50 27.28
N TYR A 93 23.95 -4.62 28.39
CA TYR A 93 23.49 -5.35 29.57
C TYR A 93 23.74 -4.53 30.83
N ASP A 94 22.73 -4.41 31.67
CA ASP A 94 22.87 -3.88 33.03
C ASP A 94 22.78 -5.01 34.03
N GLY A 95 23.92 -5.34 34.66
CA GLY A 95 24.03 -6.37 35.67
C GLY A 95 23.31 -6.02 36.97
N GLU A 96 23.19 -4.74 37.31
CA GLU A 96 22.52 -4.29 38.54
C GLU A 96 21.02 -4.59 38.49
N THR A 97 20.38 -4.37 37.33
CA THR A 97 18.95 -4.61 37.13
C THR A 97 18.65 -5.91 36.38
N SER A 98 19.67 -6.71 36.04
CA SER A 98 19.54 -7.93 35.25
C SER A 98 18.74 -7.68 33.95
N THR A 99 19.09 -6.61 33.23
CA THR A 99 18.33 -6.12 32.07
C THR A 99 19.18 -6.09 30.81
N VAL A 100 18.67 -6.70 29.74
CA VAL A 100 19.25 -6.56 28.40
C VAL A 100 18.58 -5.38 27.70
N PHE A 101 19.38 -4.49 27.12
CA PHE A 101 18.89 -3.38 26.31
C PHE A 101 19.22 -3.64 24.84
N LEU A 102 18.19 -3.67 24.00
CA LEU A 102 18.38 -3.58 22.56
C LEU A 102 18.33 -2.11 22.12
N VAL A 103 19.40 -1.62 21.53
CA VAL A 103 19.51 -0.24 21.05
C VAL A 103 19.42 -0.22 19.54
N ASN A 104 18.53 0.63 19.01
CA ASN A 104 18.51 0.98 17.60
C ASN A 104 19.73 1.87 17.28
N ASP A 105 20.88 1.27 17.00
CA ASP A 105 22.15 1.96 16.73
C ASP A 105 22.27 2.46 15.28
N CYS A 106 21.16 2.95 14.73
CA CYS A 106 21.15 3.60 13.42
C CYS A 106 20.36 4.91 13.48
N GLY A 107 20.59 5.77 12.48
CA GLY A 107 19.93 7.07 12.36
C GLY A 107 18.46 7.00 11.89
N ASN A 108 17.90 5.81 11.68
CA ASN A 108 16.58 5.62 11.07
C ASN A 108 15.56 5.04 12.05
N ILE A 109 14.29 5.33 11.81
CA ILE A 109 13.17 4.78 12.58
C ILE A 109 12.96 3.32 12.20
N ALA A 110 12.77 2.44 13.17
CA ALA A 110 12.27 1.07 12.95
C ALA A 110 10.80 0.98 13.38
N ARG A 111 9.99 0.25 12.63
CA ARG A 111 8.57 -0.01 12.94
C ARG A 111 8.32 -1.49 13.15
N ASP A 112 7.26 -1.81 13.89
CA ASP A 112 6.86 -3.20 14.22
C ASP A 112 8.07 -4.04 14.65
N VAL A 113 8.75 -3.58 15.69
CA VAL A 113 9.98 -4.21 16.20
C VAL A 113 9.59 -5.30 17.18
N HIS A 114 10.03 -6.52 16.92
CA HIS A 114 9.89 -7.66 17.83
C HIS A 114 11.27 -8.17 18.16
N VAL A 115 11.51 -8.36 19.45
CA VAL A 115 12.79 -8.78 19.99
C VAL A 115 12.57 -10.05 20.79
N PHE A 116 13.40 -11.05 20.55
CA PHE A 116 13.47 -12.28 21.33
C PHE A 116 14.90 -12.48 21.79
N VAL A 117 15.11 -12.59 23.08
CA VAL A 117 16.40 -12.96 23.68
C VAL A 117 16.32 -14.43 24.02
N ARG A 118 17.20 -15.22 23.42
CA ARG A 118 17.27 -16.66 23.58
C ARG A 118 18.54 -17.06 24.32
N PHE A 119 18.40 -18.06 25.18
CA PHE A 119 19.51 -18.81 25.74
C PHE A 119 19.34 -20.25 25.29
N GLU A 120 20.32 -20.77 24.54
CA GLU A 120 20.18 -22.04 23.82
C GLU A 120 18.87 -22.04 22.99
N ASP A 121 18.00 -23.02 23.20
CA ASP A 121 16.74 -23.17 22.49
C ASP A 121 15.54 -22.47 23.16
N GLN A 122 15.75 -21.79 24.28
CA GLN A 122 14.66 -21.20 25.07
C GLN A 122 14.62 -19.68 24.95
N THR A 123 13.41 -19.13 24.76
CA THR A 123 13.19 -17.68 24.81
C THR A 123 13.09 -17.25 26.27
N ILE A 124 14.03 -16.42 26.71
CA ILE A 124 14.16 -15.96 28.09
C ILE A 124 13.46 -14.62 28.31
N ALA A 125 13.49 -13.75 27.30
CA ALA A 125 12.82 -12.46 27.32
C ALA A 125 12.35 -12.08 25.91
N GLN A 126 11.27 -11.31 25.84
CA GLN A 126 10.74 -10.80 24.58
C GLN A 126 10.09 -9.44 24.76
N ALA A 127 10.09 -8.64 23.70
CA ALA A 127 9.43 -7.35 23.66
C ALA A 127 8.87 -7.07 22.26
N ARG A 128 7.75 -6.34 22.19
CA ARG A 128 7.19 -5.81 20.95
C ARG A 128 6.97 -4.31 21.11
N VAL A 129 7.45 -3.54 20.14
CA VAL A 129 7.30 -2.08 20.11
C VAL A 129 6.87 -1.67 18.70
N ASP A 130 5.81 -0.88 18.60
CA ASP A 130 5.28 -0.45 17.30
C ASP A 130 6.26 0.44 16.54
N LYS A 131 7.08 1.20 17.27
CA LYS A 131 8.04 2.16 16.71
C LYS A 131 9.22 2.37 17.66
N THR A 132 10.43 2.28 17.12
CA THR A 132 11.67 2.61 17.82
C THR A 132 12.34 3.77 17.11
N MET A 133 12.60 4.85 17.86
CA MET A 133 13.33 6.00 17.34
C MET A 133 14.84 5.67 17.20
N PRO A 134 15.59 6.44 16.40
CA PRO A 134 17.05 6.34 16.38
C PRO A 134 17.63 6.41 17.78
N PHE A 135 18.59 5.53 18.09
CA PHE A 135 19.33 5.46 19.34
C PHE A 135 18.50 5.21 20.61
N CYS A 136 17.21 4.87 20.48
CA CYS A 136 16.39 4.45 21.61
C CYS A 136 16.64 3.00 22.01
N LYS A 137 16.49 2.74 23.32
CA LYS A 137 16.65 1.43 23.94
C LYS A 137 15.29 0.76 24.14
N ILE A 138 15.25 -0.56 23.97
CA ILE A 138 14.16 -1.44 24.35
C ILE A 138 14.69 -2.29 25.51
N ALA A 139 14.05 -2.20 26.67
CA ALA A 139 14.43 -2.95 27.86
C ALA A 139 13.81 -4.35 27.84
N LEU A 140 14.63 -5.37 28.13
CA LEU A 140 14.24 -6.77 28.27
C LEU A 140 14.74 -7.26 29.62
N GLU A 141 13.88 -7.15 30.63
CA GLU A 141 14.18 -7.51 32.01
C GLU A 141 13.99 -9.02 32.22
N SER A 142 14.97 -9.68 32.82
CA SER A 142 14.83 -11.06 33.29
C SER A 142 15.89 -11.39 34.33
N GLU A 143 15.47 -11.90 35.49
CA GLU A 143 16.39 -12.42 36.51
C GLU A 143 17.23 -13.61 36.02
N PHE A 144 16.84 -14.25 34.91
CA PHE A 144 17.59 -15.36 34.35
C PHE A 144 19.03 -14.97 34.01
N PHE A 145 19.25 -13.76 33.47
CA PHE A 145 20.56 -13.31 33.03
C PHE A 145 21.56 -13.28 34.19
N SER A 146 21.24 -12.55 35.26
CA SER A 146 22.09 -12.47 36.45
C SER A 146 22.27 -13.83 37.13
N LYS A 147 21.19 -14.64 37.25
CA LYS A 147 21.29 -16.00 37.82
C LYS A 147 22.23 -16.90 37.02
N GLN A 148 22.18 -16.84 35.70
CA GLN A 148 23.04 -17.63 34.83
C GLN A 148 24.51 -17.18 34.94
N ILE A 149 24.77 -15.87 34.99
CA ILE A 149 26.12 -15.31 35.20
C ILE A 149 26.70 -15.75 36.55
N ILE A 150 25.92 -15.64 37.63
CA ILE A 150 26.35 -16.05 38.98
C ILE A 150 26.63 -17.56 39.03
N LYS A 151 25.78 -18.36 38.39
CA LYS A 151 25.99 -19.81 38.30
C LYS A 151 27.30 -20.12 37.59
N ASP A 152 27.54 -19.51 36.43
CA ASP A 152 28.78 -19.69 35.65
C ASP A 152 30.03 -19.27 36.47
N GLN A 153 29.97 -18.14 37.17
CA GLN A 153 31.04 -17.71 38.08
C GLN A 153 31.30 -18.72 39.20
N SER A 154 30.25 -19.29 39.79
CA SER A 154 30.41 -20.28 40.87
C SER A 154 31.09 -21.58 40.40
N GLU A 155 30.89 -21.95 39.13
CA GLU A 155 31.56 -23.11 38.53
C GLU A 155 33.06 -22.82 38.30
N ILE A 156 33.40 -21.61 37.87
CA ILE A 156 34.81 -21.14 37.74
C ILE A 156 35.50 -21.11 39.11
N ASP A 157 34.85 -20.56 40.13
CA ASP A 157 35.40 -20.46 41.49
C ASP A 157 35.64 -21.85 42.11
N ALA A 158 34.74 -22.81 41.85
CA ALA A 158 34.91 -24.18 42.28
C ALA A 158 36.17 -24.84 41.66
N ILE A 159 36.42 -24.62 40.36
CA ILE A 159 37.63 -25.11 39.68
C ILE A 159 38.89 -24.51 40.32
N ASN A 160 38.89 -23.21 40.58
CA ASN A 160 40.00 -22.48 41.19
C ASN A 160 40.32 -22.95 42.61
N SER A 161 39.29 -23.39 43.36
CA SER A 161 39.46 -23.91 44.72
C SER A 161 40.04 -25.34 44.79
N GLY A 162 39.90 -26.13 43.72
CA GLY A 162 40.20 -27.57 43.75
C GLY A 162 41.58 -27.99 43.24
N ASN A 163 42.16 -27.28 42.26
CA ASN A 163 43.22 -27.86 41.42
C ASN A 163 44.60 -27.17 41.47
N GLY A 164 44.84 -26.21 42.38
CA GLY A 164 46.14 -25.51 42.47
C GLY A 164 46.54 -24.73 41.20
N PHE A 165 45.63 -24.62 40.23
CA PHE A 165 45.73 -23.87 38.99
C PHE A 165 44.70 -22.75 39.04
N PHE A 166 45.12 -21.53 38.72
CA PHE A 166 44.24 -20.36 38.68
C PHE A 166 43.75 -20.12 37.25
N PHE A 167 42.44 -20.15 37.07
CA PHE A 167 41.74 -19.82 35.84
C PHE A 167 41.18 -18.40 35.97
N ALA A 168 41.74 -17.47 35.20
CA ALA A 168 41.36 -16.06 35.21
C ALA A 168 40.19 -15.81 34.23
N ASP A 169 39.02 -16.31 34.58
CA ASP A 169 37.79 -16.12 33.78
C ASP A 169 36.67 -15.52 34.64
N ILE A 170 35.64 -15.00 33.99
CA ILE A 170 34.48 -14.38 34.64
C ILE A 170 33.19 -15.06 34.21
N GLY A 171 32.20 -15.10 35.10
CA GLY A 171 30.88 -15.64 34.80
C GLY A 171 30.23 -14.89 33.63
N THR A 172 29.67 -15.66 32.71
CA THR A 172 29.07 -15.16 31.48
C THR A 172 27.70 -15.76 31.22
N CYS A 173 26.88 -15.06 30.44
CA CYS A 173 25.66 -15.61 29.87
C CYS A 173 25.65 -15.31 28.37
N ARG A 174 25.84 -16.34 27.54
CA ARG A 174 25.78 -16.22 26.09
C ARG A 174 24.32 -16.29 25.63
N VAL A 175 23.86 -15.22 25.00
CA VAL A 175 22.49 -15.11 24.49
C VAL A 175 22.50 -14.77 23.00
N THR A 176 21.45 -15.22 22.32
CA THR A 176 21.17 -14.84 20.93
C THR A 176 19.96 -13.94 20.90
N VAL A 177 20.15 -12.71 20.40
CA VAL A 177 19.08 -11.72 20.26
C VAL A 177 18.59 -11.73 18.81
N HIS A 178 17.35 -12.15 18.61
CA HIS A 178 16.67 -12.04 17.32
C HIS A 178 15.81 -10.79 17.29
N VAL A 179 16.02 -9.96 16.28
CA VAL A 179 15.27 -8.74 16.04
C VAL A 179 14.57 -8.85 14.70
N THR A 180 13.26 -8.70 14.67
CA THR A 180 12.51 -8.54 13.41
C THR A 180 11.87 -7.16 13.41
N TYR A 181 11.94 -6.47 12.27
CA TYR A 181 11.50 -5.09 12.16
C TYR A 181 11.12 -4.74 10.72
N THR A 182 10.38 -3.65 10.59
CA THR A 182 10.07 -3.01 9.32
C THR A 182 10.85 -1.70 9.21
N THR A 183 11.56 -1.51 8.10
CA THR A 183 12.31 -0.28 7.84
C THR A 183 11.36 0.90 7.65
N GLU A 184 11.91 2.11 7.61
CA GLU A 184 11.12 3.32 7.37
C GLU A 184 10.38 3.28 6.02
N LEU A 185 10.99 2.65 5.01
CA LEU A 185 10.42 2.47 3.68
C LEU A 185 9.43 1.31 3.57
N GLY A 186 9.31 0.46 4.60
CA GLY A 186 8.34 -0.63 4.64
C GLY A 186 8.92 -2.02 4.37
N SER A 187 10.24 -2.15 4.24
CA SER A 187 10.91 -3.45 4.02
C SER A 187 10.97 -4.24 5.33
N ARG A 188 10.50 -5.49 5.31
CA ARG A 188 10.64 -6.38 6.47
C ARG A 188 12.04 -6.98 6.52
N ARG A 189 12.69 -6.87 7.67
CA ARG A 189 14.06 -7.33 7.91
C ARG A 189 14.15 -8.13 9.21
N ASN A 190 15.19 -8.94 9.31
CA ASN A 190 15.57 -9.61 10.54
C ASN A 190 17.07 -9.44 10.77
N THR A 191 17.49 -9.55 12.03
CA THR A 191 18.88 -9.50 12.44
C THR A 191 19.05 -10.41 13.65
N GLU A 192 20.18 -11.10 13.70
CA GLU A 192 20.56 -11.98 14.78
C GLU A 192 21.90 -11.49 15.35
N ILE A 193 21.98 -11.42 16.67
CA ILE A 193 23.13 -10.89 17.39
C ILE A 193 23.48 -11.88 18.50
N GLU A 194 24.63 -12.52 18.39
CA GLU A 194 25.21 -13.25 19.51
C GLU A 194 25.89 -12.26 20.45
N GLN A 195 25.50 -12.28 21.73
CA GLN A 195 26.08 -11.42 22.76
C GLN A 195 26.50 -12.27 23.95
N CYS A 196 27.70 -12.01 24.46
CA CYS A 196 28.14 -12.51 25.75
C CYS A 196 27.85 -11.44 26.81
N LEU A 197 26.94 -11.72 27.73
CA LEU A 197 26.60 -10.83 28.84
C LEU A 197 27.57 -11.09 29.99
N THR A 198 28.19 -10.04 30.51
CA THR A 198 29.05 -10.10 31.69
C THR A 198 28.74 -8.91 32.59
N ASP A 199 28.99 -9.07 33.89
CA ASP A 199 28.69 -8.04 34.91
C ASP A 199 29.51 -6.75 34.73
N GLY A 200 30.56 -6.79 33.90
CA GLY A 200 31.46 -5.67 33.62
C GLY A 200 31.07 -4.75 32.46
N GLN A 201 29.96 -4.99 31.74
CA GLN A 201 29.60 -4.20 30.56
C GLN A 201 28.69 -3.00 30.87
N ARG A 202 29.24 -1.96 31.52
CA ARG A 202 28.70 -0.59 31.35
C ARG A 202 29.55 0.15 30.31
N HIS A 203 28.98 0.39 29.13
CA HIS A 203 29.45 1.42 28.19
C HIS A 203 28.51 2.62 28.23
#